data_AF-A0A7W0V3F2-F1
#
_entry.id   AF-A0A7W0V3F2-F1
#
_cell.length_a   1.000
_cell.length_b   1.000
_cell.length_c   1.000
_cell.angle_alpha   90.00
_cell.angle_beta   90.00
_cell.angle_gamma   90.00
#
_symmetry.space_group_name_H-M   'P 1'
#
loop_
_entity.id
_entity.type
_entity.pdbx_description
1 polymer ?
#
loop_
_entity_poly.entity_id
_entity_poly.type
_entity_poly.pdbx_seq_one_letter_code
_entity_poly.pdbx_strand_id
1 'polypeptide(L)'
;MSVGMPTVVAIYGNRVAPGLGDYYLGSQGYESQQTDEPIDPNRPNNLWEPVAGDHGAHGIFDERASDSSPQLWANMNRGWLALAGVGIAGVVCAALRGRKRCKPC
;
A
#
# COMPACT_ATOMS: atom_id res chain seq x y z
N MET A 1 -7.28 -6.67 -3.01
CA MET A 1 -6.07 -5.92 -3.37
C MET A 1 -6.12 -4.63 -2.58
N SER A 2 -5.19 -4.39 -1.67
CA SER A 2 -5.10 -3.10 -0.97
C SER A 2 -4.32 -2.11 -1.84
N VAL A 3 -4.62 -0.83 -1.73
CA VAL A 3 -3.98 0.23 -2.51
C VAL A 3 -3.01 1.01 -1.63
N GLY A 4 -1.75 0.56 -1.57
CA GLY A 4 -0.71 1.20 -0.77
C GLY A 4 -0.56 0.67 0.66
N MET A 5 0.58 1.02 1.27
CA MET A 5 0.93 0.61 2.63
C MET A 5 -0.03 1.14 3.72
N PRO A 6 -0.53 2.39 3.66
CA PRO A 6 -1.45 2.89 4.69
C PRO A 6 -2.72 2.04 4.81
N THR A 7 -3.29 1.58 3.69
CA THR A 7 -4.47 0.71 3.70
C THR A 7 -4.18 -0.65 4.33
N VAL A 8 -2.99 -1.22 4.08
CA VAL A 8 -2.58 -2.48 4.72
C VAL A 8 -2.47 -2.28 6.23
N VAL A 9 -1.81 -1.21 6.67
CA VAL A 9 -1.69 -0.86 8.09
C VAL A 9 -3.07 -0.66 8.72
N ALA A 10 -3.98 0.04 8.05
CA ALA A 10 -5.34 0.25 8.55
C ALA A 10 -6.10 -1.08 8.73
N ILE A 11 -6.08 -1.97 7.73
CA ILE A 11 -6.79 -3.26 7.79
C ILE A 11 -6.25 -4.15 8.91
N TYR A 12 -4.93 -4.34 8.98
CA TYR A 12 -4.33 -5.23 9.97
C TYR A 12 -4.28 -4.58 11.36
N GLY A 13 -4.03 -3.28 11.43
CA GLY A 13 -4.08 -2.49 12.66
C GLY A 13 -5.45 -2.54 13.30
N ASN A 14 -6.53 -2.37 12.52
CA ASN A 14 -7.89 -2.45 13.04
C ASN A 14 -8.24 -3.85 13.58
N ARG A 15 -7.66 -4.91 13.02
CA ARG A 15 -7.83 -6.28 13.57
C ARG A 15 -7.15 -6.48 14.92
N VAL A 16 -6.05 -5.76 15.16
CA VAL A 16 -5.26 -5.89 16.40
C VAL A 16 -5.77 -4.94 17.48
N ALA A 17 -6.07 -3.69 17.13
CA ALA A 17 -6.49 -2.63 18.02
C ALA A 17 -7.65 -1.84 17.38
N PRO A 18 -8.88 -2.38 17.42
CA PRO A 18 -10.05 -1.68 16.89
C PRO A 18 -10.27 -0.35 17.64
N GLY A 19 -10.60 0.70 16.91
CA GLY A 19 -10.87 2.04 17.47
C GLY A 19 -9.64 2.93 17.70
N LEU A 20 -8.42 2.38 17.76
CA LEU A 20 -7.20 3.22 17.87
C LEU A 20 -7.03 4.13 16.65
N GLY A 21 -7.31 3.59 15.46
CA GLY A 21 -7.33 4.36 14.22
C GLY A 21 -8.38 5.47 14.26
N ASP A 22 -9.57 5.21 14.80
CA ASP A 22 -10.64 6.21 14.89
C ASP A 22 -10.26 7.34 15.85
N TYR A 23 -9.60 7.04 16.98
CA TYR A 23 -9.09 8.07 17.89
C TYR A 23 -7.99 8.93 17.25
N TYR A 24 -7.06 8.28 16.54
CA TYR A 24 -6.02 8.99 15.80
C TYR A 24 -6.60 9.87 14.69
N LEU A 25 -7.52 9.34 13.88
CA LEU A 25 -8.17 10.08 12.80
C LEU A 25 -9.08 11.19 13.32
N GLY A 26 -9.76 10.98 14.45
CA GLY A 26 -10.59 12.01 15.09
C GLY A 26 -9.78 13.19 15.61
N SER A 27 -8.52 12.96 16.00
CA SER A 27 -7.62 14.01 16.48
C SER A 27 -6.79 14.66 15.38
N GLN A 28 -6.30 13.91 14.40
CA GLN A 28 -5.32 14.40 13.40
C GLN A 28 -5.79 14.34 11.95
N GLY A 29 -6.84 13.58 11.65
CA GLY A 29 -7.26 13.30 10.27
C GLY A 29 -7.74 14.54 9.52
N TYR A 30 -8.27 15.54 10.20
CA TYR A 30 -8.66 16.80 9.56
C TYR A 30 -7.43 17.62 9.15
N GLU A 31 -6.49 17.79 10.07
CA GLU A 31 -5.27 18.57 9.84
C GLU A 31 -4.40 17.94 8.74
N SER A 32 -4.30 16.61 8.69
CA SER A 32 -3.50 15.92 7.67
C SER A 32 -4.01 16.12 6.24
N GLN A 33 -5.28 16.48 6.07
CA GLN A 33 -5.91 16.75 4.78
C GLN A 33 -5.81 18.22 4.35
N GLN A 34 -5.27 19.09 5.21
CA GLN A 34 -5.07 20.50 4.89
C GLN A 34 -3.62 20.81 4.50
N THR A 35 -3.46 21.99 3.92
CA THR A 35 -2.17 22.64 3.67
C THR A 35 -2.31 24.10 4.07
N ASP A 36 -1.21 24.72 4.51
CA ASP A 36 -1.16 26.16 4.79
C ASP A 36 -1.00 26.99 3.49
N GLU A 37 -0.87 26.33 2.33
CA GLU A 37 -0.82 27.01 1.04
C GLU A 37 -2.15 27.69 0.71
N PRO A 38 -2.15 29.02 0.45
CA PRO A 38 -3.35 29.73 0.07
C PRO A 38 -3.85 29.29 -1.31
N ILE A 39 -5.17 29.18 -1.46
CA ILE A 39 -5.79 28.87 -2.75
C ILE A 39 -5.72 30.09 -3.69
N ASP A 40 -5.40 29.87 -4.97
CA ASP A 40 -5.54 30.92 -5.98
C ASP A 40 -7.03 31.24 -6.17
N PRO A 41 -7.48 32.49 -5.94
CA PRO A 41 -8.88 32.90 -6.12
C PRO A 41 -9.36 32.76 -7.57
N ASN A 42 -8.44 32.70 -8.54
CA ASN A 42 -8.75 32.56 -9.96
C ASN A 42 -8.55 31.13 -10.48
N ARG A 43 -8.33 30.13 -9.60
CA ARG A 43 -8.16 28.74 -10.05
C ARG A 43 -9.37 28.29 -10.88
N PRO A 44 -9.16 27.61 -12.02
CA PRO A 44 -10.26 27.02 -12.76
C PRO A 44 -10.96 25.96 -11.90
N ASN A 45 -12.28 25.89 -12.02
CA ASN A 45 -13.10 24.86 -11.38
C ASN A 45 -13.65 23.89 -12.43
N ASN A 46 -14.08 22.72 -11.98
CA ASN A 46 -14.63 21.66 -12.81
C ASN A 46 -16.10 21.34 -12.48
N LEU A 47 -16.87 22.32 -11.98
CA LEU A 47 -18.26 22.10 -11.53
C LEU A 47 -19.24 21.94 -12.69
N TRP A 48 -19.00 22.66 -13.80
CA TRP A 48 -19.90 22.70 -14.96
C TRP A 48 -19.25 22.16 -16.23
N GLU A 49 -17.98 22.49 -16.45
CA GLU A 49 -17.17 21.95 -17.55
C GLU A 49 -15.84 21.36 -17.02
N PRO A 50 -15.28 20.34 -17.69
CA PRO A 50 -13.96 19.84 -17.33
C PRO A 50 -12.87 20.88 -17.59
N VAL A 51 -11.87 20.95 -16.70
CA VAL A 51 -10.67 21.75 -16.92
C VAL A 51 -9.76 21.02 -17.89
N ALA A 52 -9.41 21.65 -19.01
CA ALA A 52 -8.53 21.07 -20.02
C ALA A 52 -7.12 20.77 -19.44
N GLY A 53 -6.51 19.66 -19.88
CA GLY A 53 -5.15 19.25 -19.50
C GLY A 53 -5.06 17.83 -18.96
N ASP A 54 -3.84 17.28 -18.91
CA ASP A 54 -3.51 16.09 -18.14
C ASP A 54 -3.12 16.52 -16.72
N HIS A 55 -3.98 16.20 -15.75
CA HIS A 55 -3.80 16.62 -14.36
C HIS A 55 -2.89 15.67 -13.57
N GLY A 56 -2.33 14.63 -14.20
CA GLY A 56 -1.33 13.75 -13.60
C GLY A 56 -1.74 13.12 -12.26
N ALA A 57 -0.79 12.49 -11.58
CA ALA A 57 -0.96 11.99 -10.20
C ALA A 57 -0.31 12.91 -9.15
N HIS A 58 0.23 14.04 -9.61
CA HIS A 58 1.11 14.94 -8.87
C HIS A 58 0.37 16.24 -8.50
N GLY A 59 0.56 16.75 -7.30
CA GLY A 59 -0.12 17.95 -6.83
C GLY A 59 0.46 18.51 -5.52
N ILE A 60 -0.34 19.34 -4.82
CA ILE A 60 0.07 20.10 -3.61
C ILE A 60 0.53 19.24 -2.42
N PHE A 61 0.40 17.91 -2.52
CA PHE A 61 0.85 16.96 -1.50
C PHE A 61 2.09 16.17 -1.93
N ASP A 62 2.72 16.50 -3.06
CA ASP A 62 3.85 15.75 -3.63
C ASP A 62 5.03 15.63 -2.68
N GLU A 63 5.33 16.68 -1.91
CA GLU A 63 6.42 16.64 -0.91
C GLU A 63 6.20 15.59 0.18
N ARG A 64 4.94 15.17 0.39
CA ARG A 64 4.54 14.14 1.36
C ARG A 64 4.21 12.81 0.69
N ALA A 65 4.13 12.79 -0.65
CA ALA A 65 3.85 11.59 -1.41
C ALA A 65 5.08 10.66 -1.45
N SER A 66 4.84 9.38 -1.75
CA SER A 66 5.91 8.40 -1.91
C SER A 66 5.96 7.93 -3.35
N ASP A 67 7.12 8.07 -3.99
CA ASP A 67 7.35 7.65 -5.38
C ASP A 67 7.38 6.14 -5.56
N SER A 68 7.48 5.39 -4.46
CA SER A 68 7.52 3.93 -4.49
C SER A 68 6.66 3.30 -3.41
N SER A 69 6.22 2.07 -3.66
CA SER A 69 5.46 1.28 -2.69
C SER A 69 5.85 -0.20 -2.83
N PRO A 70 6.55 -0.78 -1.84
CA PRO A 70 6.89 -2.20 -1.84
C PRO A 70 5.64 -3.09 -1.93
N GLN A 71 4.53 -2.64 -1.36
CA GLN A 71 3.25 -3.34 -1.44
C GLN A 71 2.65 -3.31 -2.83
N LEU A 72 2.74 -2.18 -3.53
CA LEU A 72 2.30 -2.08 -4.92
C LEU A 72 3.18 -2.97 -5.80
N TRP A 73 4.50 -2.91 -5.63
CA TRP A 73 5.44 -3.77 -6.32
C TRP A 73 5.11 -5.26 -6.07
N ALA A 74 4.86 -5.66 -4.83
CA ALA A 74 4.50 -7.03 -4.50
C ALA A 74 3.16 -7.44 -5.11
N ASN A 75 2.16 -6.56 -5.15
CA ASN A 75 0.89 -6.82 -5.81
C ASN A 75 1.03 -7.01 -7.32
N MET A 76 1.84 -6.17 -7.98
CA MET A 76 2.12 -6.27 -9.41
C MET A 76 2.92 -7.54 -9.74
N ASN A 77 3.81 -7.96 -8.84
CA ASN A 77 4.66 -9.14 -8.99
C ASN A 77 4.10 -10.40 -8.29
N ARG A 78 2.85 -10.38 -7.81
CA ARG A 78 2.28 -11.45 -6.97
C ARG A 78 2.34 -12.83 -7.61
N GLY A 79 2.23 -12.90 -8.94
CA GLY A 79 2.34 -14.15 -9.69
C GLY A 79 3.74 -14.73 -9.60
N TRP A 80 4.75 -13.91 -9.87
CA TRP A 80 6.17 -14.30 -9.74
C TRP A 80 6.55 -14.64 -8.30
N LEU A 81 6.07 -13.86 -7.32
CA LEU A 81 6.27 -14.16 -5.90
C LEU A 81 5.62 -15.49 -5.50
N ALA A 82 4.41 -15.78 -5.98
CA ALA A 82 3.77 -17.06 -5.73
C ALA A 82 4.55 -18.22 -6.36
N LEU A 83 5.03 -18.05 -7.59
CA LEU A 83 5.82 -19.06 -8.30
C LEU A 83 7.15 -19.35 -7.59
N ALA A 84 7.86 -18.29 -7.16
CA ALA A 84 9.05 -18.41 -6.34
C ALA A 84 8.77 -19.10 -5.00
N GLY A 85 7.67 -18.74 -4.34
CA GLY A 85 7.23 -19.37 -3.09
C GLY A 85 6.95 -20.86 -3.24
N VAL A 86 6.24 -21.27 -4.31
CA VAL A 86 6.01 -22.69 -4.64
C VAL A 86 7.33 -23.41 -4.91
N GLY A 87 8.24 -22.79 -5.66
CA GLY A 87 9.57 -23.36 -5.93
C GLY A 87 10.37 -23.62 -4.65
N ILE A 88 10.44 -22.63 -3.76
CA ILE A 88 11.13 -22.75 -2.47
C ILE A 88 10.48 -23.85 -1.62
N ALA A 89 9.15 -23.86 -1.51
CA ALA A 89 8.43 -24.89 -0.76
C ALA A 89 8.70 -26.30 -1.33
N GLY A 90 8.76 -26.44 -2.65
CA GLY A 90 9.10 -27.69 -3.34
C GLY A 90 10.51 -28.18 -2.99
N VAL A 91 11.51 -27.30 -3.03
CA VAL A 91 12.91 -27.63 -2.65
C VAL A 91 13.00 -28.04 -1.18
N VAL A 92 12.37 -27.28 -0.27
CA VAL A 92 12.36 -27.59 1.16
C VAL A 92 11.70 -28.96 1.40
N CYS A 93 10.55 -29.22 0.78
CA CYS A 93 9.88 -30.52 0.86
C CYS A 93 10.76 -31.66 0.35
N ALA A 94 11.44 -31.50 -0.78
CA ALA A 94 12.35 -32.50 -1.33
C ALA A 94 13.53 -32.79 -0.39
N ALA A 95 14.16 -31.74 0.16
CA ALA A 95 15.27 -31.86 1.11
C ALA A 95 14.84 -32.57 2.41
N LEU A 96 13.69 -32.20 2.98
CA LEU A 96 13.14 -32.87 4.16
C LEU A 96 12.80 -34.35 3.89
N ARG A 97 12.31 -34.67 2.70
CA ARG A 97 11.99 -36.06 2.30
C ARG A 97 13.26 -36.89 2.06
N GLY A 98 14.31 -36.30 1.50
CA GLY A 98 15.64 -36.91 1.37
C GLY A 98 16.30 -37.19 2.72
N ARG A 99 16.23 -36.24 3.67
CA ARG A 99 16.73 -36.42 5.04
C ARG A 99 16.02 -37.54 5.81
N LYS A 100 14.72 -37.72 5.59
CA LYS A 100 13.96 -38.84 6.20
C LYS A 100 14.33 -40.20 5.58
N ARG A 101 14.69 -40.25 4.31
CA ARG A 101 15.18 -41.47 3.62
C ARG A 101 16.60 -41.85 4.03
N CYS A 102 17.45 -40.88 4.34
CA CYS A 102 18.85 -41.08 4.76
C CYS A 102 19.04 -41.20 6.29
N LYS A 103 17.98 -41.41 7.08
CA LYS A 103 18.12 -41.90 8.46
C LYS A 103 17.88 -43.41 8.48
N PRO A 104 18.91 -44.26 8.38
CA PRO A 104 18.81 -45.64 8.86
C PRO A 104 18.85 -45.66 10.40
N CYS A 105 18.25 -46.70 10.98
CA CYS A 105 18.32 -47.08 12.39
C CYS A 105 19.77 -47.26 12.88
#